data_AF-A0A1V4QY74-F1
#
_entry.id   AF-A0A1V4QY74-F1
#
_cell.length_a   1.000
_cell.length_b   1.000
_cell.length_c   1.000
_cell.angle_alpha   90.00
_cell.angle_beta   90.00
_cell.angle_gamma   90.00
#
_symmetry.space_group_name_H-M   'P 1'
#
loop_
_entity.id
_entity.type
_entity.pdbx_description
1 polymer ?
#
loop_
_entity_poly.entity_id
_entity_poly.type
_entity_poly.pdbx_seq_one_letter_code
_entity_poly.pdbx_strand_id
1 'polypeptide(L)'
;MGLFDIKRFRIPTPEQTYLEFAYAGIGRRLLAVLIDMALIGASWVFIGFLATLLATLATYALGQDSAGAYSFALTASIVAIGLMVVSPFLFHYLYEFYWGG
;
A
#
# COMPACT_ATOMS: atom_id res chain seq x y z
N MET A 1 -6.93 27.57 -17.35
CA MET A 1 -7.62 26.36 -16.84
C MET A 1 -6.69 25.68 -15.84
N GLY A 2 -6.95 25.82 -14.54
CA GLY A 2 -6.01 25.40 -13.50
C GLY A 2 -6.07 23.90 -13.22
N LEU A 3 -4.91 23.27 -13.01
CA LEU A 3 -4.75 21.86 -12.61
C LEU A 3 -5.47 21.46 -11.31
N PHE A 4 -6.00 22.45 -10.57
CA PHE A 4 -6.71 22.30 -9.29
C PHE A 4 -8.19 22.74 -9.34
N ASP A 5 -8.72 23.04 -10.52
CA ASP A 5 -10.09 23.54 -10.65
C ASP A 5 -11.11 22.41 -10.43
N ILE A 6 -11.91 22.53 -9.37
CA ILE A 6 -12.91 21.52 -8.97
C ILE A 6 -14.14 21.72 -9.85
N LYS A 7 -14.31 20.88 -10.87
CA LYS A 7 -15.54 20.87 -11.66
C LYS A 7 -16.66 20.26 -10.81
N ARG A 8 -17.70 21.05 -10.52
CA ARG A 8 -18.90 20.58 -9.81
C ARG A 8 -19.93 20.07 -10.82
N PHE A 9 -20.39 18.84 -10.63
CA PHE A 9 -21.51 18.29 -11.42
C PHE A 9 -22.81 18.56 -10.65
N ARG A 10 -23.81 19.11 -11.34
CA ARG A 10 -25.12 19.41 -10.75
C ARG A 10 -26.13 18.38 -11.25
N ILE A 11 -26.67 17.58 -10.33
CA ILE A 11 -27.79 16.68 -10.63
C ILE A 11 -29.07 17.37 -10.16
N PRO A 12 -30.07 17.61 -11.04
CA PRO A 12 -31.34 18.15 -10.61
C PRO A 12 -32.08 17.10 -9.79
N THR A 13 -32.42 17.43 -8.54
CA THR A 13 -33.34 16.61 -7.73
C THR A 13 -34.78 17.11 -7.88
N PRO A 14 -35.79 16.28 -7.57
CA PRO A 14 -37.20 16.67 -7.59
C PRO A 14 -37.54 17.83 -6.65
N GLU A 15 -36.69 18.10 -5.65
CA GLU A 15 -36.94 19.04 -4.55
C GLU A 15 -36.31 20.43 -4.76
N GLN A 16 -35.91 20.77 -6.00
CA GLN A 16 -35.25 22.04 -6.35
C GLN A 16 -33.92 22.31 -5.62
N THR A 17 -33.34 21.33 -4.94
CA THR A 17 -31.99 21.40 -4.37
C THR A 17 -30.99 20.71 -5.30
N TYR A 18 -29.98 21.44 -5.74
CA TYR A 18 -28.91 20.85 -6.56
C TYR A 18 -27.96 20.07 -5.66
N LEU A 19 -27.83 18.77 -5.89
CA LEU A 19 -26.73 17.98 -5.32
C LEU A 19 -25.46 18.35 -6.10
N GLU A 20 -24.58 19.12 -5.46
CA GLU A 20 -23.27 19.48 -6.02
C GLU A 20 -22.23 18.44 -5.60
N PHE A 21 -21.80 17.59 -6.54
CA PHE A 21 -20.67 16.69 -6.31
C PHE A 21 -19.39 17.33 -6.83
N ALA A 22 -18.40 17.51 -5.94
CA ALA A 22 -17.08 17.97 -6.31
C ALA A 22 -16.33 16.85 -7.03
N TYR A 23 -16.15 16.97 -8.35
CA TYR A 23 -15.31 16.02 -9.09
C TYR A 23 -13.85 16.31 -8.73
N ALA A 24 -13.17 15.37 -8.07
CA ALA A 24 -11.73 15.48 -7.83
C ALA A 24 -11.03 15.62 -9.19
N GLY A 25 -10.38 16.77 -9.44
CA GLY A 25 -9.64 17.03 -10.67
C GLY A 25 -8.54 15.98 -10.92
N ILE A 26 -8.16 15.79 -12.20
CA ILE A 26 -7.15 14.81 -12.64
C ILE A 26 -5.85 14.90 -11.83
N GLY A 27 -5.41 16.11 -11.47
CA GLY A 27 -4.19 16.31 -10.68
C GLY A 27 -4.28 15.71 -9.27
N ARG A 28 -5.44 15.81 -8.60
CA ARG A 28 -5.64 15.20 -7.28
C ARG A 28 -5.70 13.67 -7.35
N ARG A 29 -6.29 13.13 -8.41
CA ARG A 29 -6.31 11.68 -8.66
C ARG A 29 -4.90 11.13 -8.92
N LEU A 30 -4.12 11.83 -9.75
CA LEU A 30 -2.73 11.45 -10.03
C LEU A 30 -1.87 11.50 -8.76
N LEU A 31 -2.01 12.56 -7.95
CA LEU A 31 -1.27 12.71 -6.71
C LEU A 31 -1.61 11.59 -5.70
N ALA A 32 -2.89 11.22 -5.58
CA ALA A 32 -3.30 10.10 -4.74
C ALA A 32 -2.64 8.79 -5.18
N VAL A 33 -2.69 8.47 -6.48
CA VAL A 33 -2.03 7.27 -7.03
C VAL A 33 -0.53 7.27 -6.76
N LEU A 34 0.15 8.40 -6.91
CA LEU A 34 1.58 8.51 -6.64
C LEU A 34 1.92 8.29 -5.17
N ILE A 35 1.10 8.83 -4.25
CA ILE A 35 1.26 8.61 -2.82
C ILE A 35 1.05 7.13 -2.48
N ASP A 36 0.02 6.49 -3.05
CA ASP A 36 -0.26 5.08 -2.82
C ASP A 36 0.87 4.19 -3.33
N MET A 37 1.41 4.47 -4.52
CA MET A 37 2.58 3.76 -5.06
C MET A 37 3.82 3.95 -4.18
N ALA A 38 4.04 5.15 -3.66
CA ALA A 38 5.16 5.41 -2.75
C ALA A 38 5.01 4.66 -1.42
N LEU A 39 3.79 4.58 -0.87
CA LEU A 39 3.50 3.83 0.36
C LEU A 39 3.67 2.33 0.19
N ILE A 40 3.19 1.77 -0.93
CA ILE A 40 3.41 0.35 -1.27
C ILE A 40 4.90 0.08 -1.43
N GLY A 41 5.63 0.94 -2.16
CA GLY A 41 7.08 0.82 -2.31
C GLY A 41 7.83 0.87 -0.97
N ALA A 42 7.46 1.80 -0.09
CA ALA A 42 8.02 1.89 1.26
C ALA A 42 7.75 0.62 2.09
N SER A 43 6.55 0.04 1.97
CA SER A 43 6.19 -1.21 2.64
C SER A 43 7.09 -2.37 2.20
N TRP A 44 7.39 -2.48 0.91
CA TRP A 44 8.25 -3.54 0.37
C TRP A 44 9.69 -3.40 0.85
N VAL A 45 10.22 -2.18 0.87
CA VAL A 45 11.56 -1.90 1.42
C VAL A 45 11.62 -2.30 2.89
N PHE A 46 10.60 -1.93 3.68
CA PHE A 46 10.53 -2.29 5.10
C PHE A 46 10.45 -3.80 5.33
N ILE A 47 9.62 -4.51 4.57
CA ILE A 47 9.50 -5.98 4.64
C ILE A 47 10.84 -6.65 4.31
N GLY A 48 11.52 -6.20 3.25
CA GLY A 48 12.83 -6.71 2.87
C GLY A 48 13.90 -6.47 3.93
N PHE A 49 13.91 -5.27 4.52
CA PHE A 49 14.79 -4.94 5.64
C PHE A 49 14.53 -5.87 6.84
N LEU A 50 13.27 -6.05 7.24
CA LEU A 50 12.90 -6.89 8.38
C LEU A 50 13.31 -8.35 8.16
N ALA A 51 13.07 -8.89 6.95
CA ALA A 51 13.46 -10.25 6.58
C ALA A 51 14.97 -10.45 6.67
N THR A 52 15.73 -9.47 6.17
CA THR A 52 17.21 -9.50 6.20
C THR A 52 17.73 -9.41 7.63
N LEU A 53 17.15 -8.53 8.45
CA LEU A 53 17.49 -8.40 9.87
C LEU A 53 17.24 -9.69 10.63
N LEU A 54 16.08 -10.31 10.45
CA LEU A 54 15.73 -11.57 11.10
C LEU A 54 16.65 -12.71 10.65
N ALA A 55 16.91 -12.83 9.34
CA ALA A 55 17.83 -13.84 8.83
C ALA A 55 19.23 -13.67 9.41
N THR A 56 19.72 -12.43 9.49
CA THR A 56 21.02 -12.11 10.09
C THR A 56 21.06 -12.52 11.57
N LEU A 57 20.07 -12.11 12.37
CA LEU A 57 19.99 -12.47 13.78
C LEU A 57 19.92 -13.99 14.00
N ALA A 58 19.16 -14.71 13.17
CA ALA A 58 19.08 -16.17 13.24
C ALA A 58 20.41 -16.85 12.91
N THR A 59 21.14 -16.37 11.89
CA THR A 59 22.47 -16.91 11.54
C THR A 59 23.50 -16.64 12.64
N TYR A 60 23.42 -15.50 13.34
CA TYR A 60 24.26 -15.23 14.51
C TYR A 60 23.93 -16.14 15.70
N ALA A 61 22.63 -16.39 15.96
CA ALA A 61 22.19 -17.19 17.10
C ALA A 61 22.41 -18.69 16.93
N LEU A 62 22.20 -19.22 15.72
CA LEU A 62 22.26 -20.66 15.41
C LEU A 62 23.62 -21.11 14.82
N GLY A 63 24.45 -20.16 14.40
CA GLY A 63 25.69 -20.42 13.66
C GLY A 63 25.43 -20.57 12.16
N GLN A 64 26.36 -20.05 11.35
CA GLN A 64 26.21 -19.91 9.89
C GLN A 64 26.06 -21.26 9.16
N ASP A 65 26.65 -22.33 9.68
CA ASP A 65 26.63 -23.66 9.06
C ASP A 65 25.55 -24.59 9.62
N SER A 66 24.66 -24.08 10.47
CA SER A 66 23.59 -24.89 11.06
C SER A 66 22.43 -25.07 10.07
N ALA A 67 21.92 -26.30 9.95
CA ALA A 67 20.71 -26.58 9.16
C ALA A 67 19.51 -25.72 9.59
N GLY A 68 19.46 -25.32 10.87
CA GLY A 68 18.45 -24.40 11.40
C GLY A 68 18.54 -22.99 10.84
N ALA A 69 19.73 -22.43 10.66
CA ALA A 69 19.92 -21.09 10.09
C ALA A 69 19.45 -21.04 8.63
N TYR A 70 19.79 -22.05 7.82
CA TYR A 70 19.33 -22.15 6.44
C TYR A 70 17.81 -22.31 6.34
N SER A 71 17.22 -23.18 7.16
CA SER A 71 15.76 -23.39 7.19
C SER A 71 15.02 -22.11 7.59
N PHE A 72 15.54 -21.37 8.57
CA PHE A 72 14.95 -20.11 8.99
C PHE A 72 15.05 -19.04 7.90
N ALA A 73 16.23 -18.87 7.30
CA ALA A 73 16.44 -17.91 6.21
C ALA A 73 15.47 -18.17 5.04
N LEU A 74 15.34 -19.43 4.63
CA LEU A 74 14.39 -19.83 3.58
C LEU A 74 12.94 -19.51 3.98
N THR A 75 12.54 -19.83 5.21
CA THR A 75 11.19 -19.54 5.72
C THR A 75 10.93 -18.04 5.74
N ALA A 76 11.87 -17.24 6.24
CA ALA A 76 11.77 -15.78 6.26
C ALA A 76 11.67 -15.19 4.85
N SER A 77 12.40 -15.72 3.87
CA SER A 77 12.27 -15.30 2.47
C SER A 77 10.90 -15.62 1.89
N ILE A 78 10.36 -16.82 2.15
CA ILE A 78 9.02 -17.20 1.68
C ILE A 78 7.95 -16.31 2.31
N VAL A 79 8.03 -16.05 3.62
CA VAL A 79 7.10 -15.14 4.32
C VAL A 79 7.21 -13.72 3.77
N ALA A 80 8.42 -13.21 3.54
CA ALA A 80 8.63 -11.88 2.97
C ALA A 80 8.01 -11.75 1.57
N ILE A 81 8.22 -12.73 0.70
CA ILE A 81 7.60 -12.77 -0.64
C ILE A 81 6.07 -12.82 -0.52
N GLY A 82 5.54 -13.66 0.36
CA GLY A 82 4.11 -13.74 0.63
C GLY A 82 3.53 -12.39 1.07
N LEU A 83 4.20 -11.71 2.00
CA LEU A 83 3.79 -10.38 2.46
C LEU A 83 3.88 -9.31 1.35
N MET A 84 4.90 -9.36 0.50
CA MET A 84 5.02 -8.45 -0.65
C MET A 84 3.88 -8.64 -1.66
N VAL A 85 3.43 -9.89 -1.87
CA VAL A 85 2.30 -10.20 -2.76
C VAL A 85 0.98 -9.78 -2.12
N VAL A 86 0.80 -9.96 -0.81
CA VAL A 86 -0.44 -9.63 -0.10
C VAL A 86 -0.57 -8.13 0.19
N SER A 87 0.52 -7.40 0.36
CA SER A 87 0.49 -5.98 0.79
C SER A 87 -0.35 -5.07 -0.12
N PRO A 88 -0.33 -5.19 -1.47
CA PRO A 88 -1.16 -4.35 -2.34
C PRO A 88 -2.66 -4.63 -2.15
N PHE A 89 -3.04 -5.89 -1.95
CA PHE A 89 -4.44 -6.27 -1.70
C PHE A 89 -4.92 -5.76 -0.35
N LEU A 90 -4.07 -5.85 0.68
CA LEU A 90 -4.38 -5.33 2.01
C LEU A 90 -4.53 -3.80 1.98
N PHE A 91 -3.65 -3.11 1.25
CA PHE A 91 -3.72 -1.66 1.06
C PHE A 91 -4.99 -1.25 0.32
N HIS A 92 -5.36 -1.98 -0.74
CA HIS A 92 -6.60 -1.77 -1.48
C HIS A 92 -7.84 -1.98 -0.60
N TYR A 93 -7.90 -3.08 0.16
CA TYR A 93 -9.01 -3.36 1.07
C TYR A 93 -9.16 -2.28 2.15
N LEU A 94 -8.04 -1.86 2.78
CA LEU A 94 -8.07 -0.79 3.77
C LEU A 94 -8.50 0.54 3.14
N TYR A 95 -8.03 0.84 1.92
CA TYR A 95 -8.45 2.03 1.20
C TYR A 95 -9.97 2.04 0.96
N GLU A 96 -10.54 0.95 0.43
CA GLU A 96 -11.99 0.83 0.23
C GLU A 96 -12.77 0.94 1.54
N PHE A 97 -12.28 0.31 2.62
CA PHE A 97 -12.93 0.37 3.92
C PHE A 97 -12.95 1.78 4.53
N TYR A 98 -11.87 2.55 4.41
CA TYR A 98 -11.76 3.89 5.02
C TYR A 98 -12.26 5.03 4.12
N TRP A 99 -12.20 4.87 2.80
CA TRP A 99 -12.44 5.96 1.84
C TRP A 99 -13.49 5.65 0.78
N GLY A 100 -13.91 4.39 0.63
CA GLY A 100 -14.88 3.94 -0.37
C GLY A 100 -16.34 3.90 0.11
N GLY A 101 -16.62 4.44 1.30
CA GLY A 101 -17.99 4.61 1.84
C GLY A 101 -18.80 5.68 1.11
#